data_AF-K1WVP3-F1
#
_entry.id   AF-K1WVP3-F1
#
_cell.length_a   1.000
_cell.length_b   1.000
_cell.length_c   1.000
_cell.angle_alpha   90.00
_cell.angle_beta   90.00
_cell.angle_gamma   90.00
#
_symmetry.space_group_name_H-M   'P 1'
#
loop_
_entity.id
_entity.type
_entity.pdbx_description
1 polymer ?
#
loop_
_entity_poly.entity_id
_entity_poly.type
_entity_poly.pdbx_seq_one_letter_code
_entity_poly.pdbx_strand_id
1 'polypeptide(L)'
;MQSIIWSSTIPLYITHPSSPTPYLISVPRVSYLPLLLPRLTFFFGPCSSFSYEDILLKNLPIGLLCDLYRPELPWRLTLGNGPLFDIHDTYINSVKEADFIRNGTAKGIMSMSKENSTALWNSVQDNDLGAHLKITSILLNPPTPLRNIPLRIYIPASPTSSSPLASIKIVQTLVPPRASNGEAQTLGSALNSVLPSLFPSRRDALVAEPILHGAVVPFKAPLEDLMREASYADGWIHLSVLLIDA
;
A
#
# COMPACT_ATOMS: atom_id res chain seq x y z
N MET A 1 15.89 5.54 3.50
CA MET A 1 14.75 5.54 2.54
C MET A 1 13.42 5.62 3.28
N GLN A 2 13.22 4.79 4.31
CA GLN A 2 12.01 4.77 5.14
C GLN A 2 11.56 6.15 5.67
N SER A 3 12.49 7.00 6.15
CA SER A 3 12.15 8.35 6.64
C SER A 3 11.53 9.25 5.59
N ILE A 4 11.95 9.14 4.32
CA ILE A 4 11.40 9.91 3.19
C ILE A 4 9.98 9.40 2.86
N ILE A 5 9.78 8.09 2.89
CA ILE A 5 8.47 7.47 2.63
C ILE A 5 7.46 7.89 3.70
N TRP A 6 7.86 7.84 4.98
CA TRP A 6 6.99 8.19 6.10
C TRP A 6 6.71 9.70 6.22
N SER A 7 7.62 10.55 5.74
CA SER A 7 7.38 12.00 5.66
C SER A 7 6.62 12.42 4.40
N SER A 8 6.48 11.52 3.42
CA SER A 8 5.75 11.82 2.18
C SER A 8 4.26 11.95 2.45
N THR A 9 3.68 13.05 1.95
CA THR A 9 2.26 13.36 2.15
C THR A 9 1.56 13.60 0.82
N ILE A 10 0.23 13.45 0.83
CA ILE A 10 -0.66 13.75 -0.28
C ILE A 10 -1.64 14.84 0.17
N PRO A 11 -1.73 15.98 -0.53
CA PRO A 11 -2.71 17.00 -0.23
C PRO A 11 -4.10 16.56 -0.68
N LEU A 12 -5.07 16.61 0.23
CA LEU A 12 -6.47 16.24 0.00
C LEU A 12 -7.36 17.48 0.04
N TYR A 13 -8.34 17.51 -0.87
CA TYR A 13 -9.45 18.44 -0.91
C TYR A 13 -10.74 17.64 -0.70
N ILE A 14 -11.31 17.69 0.50
CA ILE A 14 -12.45 16.83 0.88
C ILE A 14 -13.73 17.65 0.92
N THR A 15 -14.78 17.19 0.23
CA THR A 15 -16.11 17.81 0.19
C THR A 15 -17.18 16.89 0.75
N HIS A 16 -18.28 17.49 1.21
CA HIS A 16 -19.48 16.75 1.61
C HIS A 16 -20.73 17.57 1.23
N PRO A 17 -21.82 16.95 0.75
CA PRO A 17 -23.02 17.69 0.29
C PRO A 17 -23.69 18.57 1.35
N SER A 18 -23.50 18.29 2.64
CA SER A 18 -24.07 19.09 3.73
C SER A 18 -23.40 20.44 3.95
N SER A 19 -22.21 20.67 3.36
CA SER A 19 -21.41 21.86 3.64
C SER A 19 -20.82 22.45 2.35
N PRO A 20 -20.92 23.78 2.14
CA PRO A 20 -20.24 24.45 1.04
C PRO A 20 -18.72 24.58 1.26
N THR A 21 -18.25 24.37 2.49
CA THR A 21 -16.85 24.58 2.87
C THR A 21 -16.06 23.27 2.78
N PRO A 22 -14.98 23.19 1.98
CA PRO A 22 -14.14 21.99 1.89
C PRO A 22 -13.23 21.84 3.11
N TYR A 23 -12.77 20.61 3.37
CA TYR A 23 -11.75 20.30 4.36
C TYR A 23 -10.42 20.00 3.66
N LEU A 24 -9.41 20.84 3.91
CA LEU A 24 -8.08 20.72 3.31
C LEU A 24 -7.11 20.12 4.31
N ILE A 25 -6.40 19.07 3.92
CA ILE A 25 -5.42 18.41 4.79
C ILE A 25 -4.35 17.68 3.97
N SER A 26 -3.11 17.70 4.42
CA SER A 26 -2.06 16.81 3.91
C SER A 26 -1.96 15.57 4.79
N VAL A 27 -1.98 14.39 4.18
CA VAL A 27 -1.98 13.11 4.91
C VAL A 27 -0.80 12.23 4.49
N PRO A 28 -0.21 11.44 5.39
CA PRO A 28 0.91 10.57 5.05
C PRO A 28 0.53 9.50 4.03
N ARG A 29 1.43 9.20 3.08
CA ARG A 29 1.23 8.15 2.06
C ARG A 29 1.02 6.77 2.67
N VAL A 30 1.67 6.48 3.79
CA VAL A 30 1.60 5.19 4.49
C VAL A 30 0.34 5.02 5.34
N SER A 31 -0.49 6.06 5.46
CA SER A 31 -1.71 6.07 6.26
C SER A 31 -2.92 5.53 5.46
N TYR A 32 -4.12 5.61 6.06
CA TYR A 32 -5.38 5.12 5.51
C TYR A 32 -6.48 6.20 5.62
N LEU A 33 -7.30 6.37 4.57
CA LEU A 33 -8.37 7.39 4.57
C LEU A 33 -9.34 7.29 5.76
N PRO A 34 -9.78 6.08 6.20
CA PRO A 34 -10.69 5.96 7.35
C PRO A 34 -10.16 6.55 8.66
N LEU A 35 -8.85 6.73 8.82
CA LEU A 35 -8.28 7.40 10.00
C LEU A 35 -8.71 8.87 10.13
N LEU A 36 -9.17 9.48 9.04
CA LEU A 36 -9.69 10.85 9.04
C LEU A 36 -11.15 10.93 9.49
N LEU A 37 -11.91 9.82 9.47
CA LEU A 37 -13.35 9.80 9.72
C LEU A 37 -13.78 10.43 11.05
N PRO A 38 -13.06 10.27 12.19
CA PRO A 38 -13.44 10.94 13.43
C PRO A 38 -13.43 12.47 13.30
N ARG A 39 -12.41 13.03 12.64
CA ARG A 39 -12.26 14.48 12.42
C ARG A 39 -13.26 15.00 11.40
N LEU A 40 -13.48 14.25 10.32
CA LEU A 40 -14.41 14.62 9.27
C LEU A 40 -15.86 14.49 9.73
N THR A 41 -16.18 13.51 10.56
CA THR A 41 -17.50 13.36 11.17
C THR A 41 -17.83 14.52 12.10
N PHE A 42 -16.84 15.01 12.84
CA PHE A 42 -17.00 16.22 13.65
C PHE A 42 -17.23 17.48 12.80
N PHE A 43 -16.58 17.60 11.64
CA PHE A 43 -16.65 18.78 10.77
C PHE A 43 -17.90 18.80 9.86
N PHE A 44 -18.23 17.69 9.21
CA PHE A 44 -19.30 17.60 8.20
C PHE A 44 -20.59 16.93 8.69
N GLY A 45 -20.54 16.26 9.85
CA GLY A 45 -21.58 15.33 10.30
C GLY A 45 -21.26 13.87 9.92
N PRO A 46 -22.13 12.91 10.29
CA PRO A 46 -21.89 11.48 10.09
C PRO A 46 -21.50 11.11 8.66
N CYS A 47 -20.35 10.45 8.50
CA CYS A 47 -19.85 9.93 7.23
C CYS A 47 -19.05 8.63 7.46
N SER A 48 -18.96 7.79 6.44
CA SER A 48 -18.31 6.46 6.57
C SER A 48 -17.42 6.06 5.39
N SER A 49 -17.39 6.86 4.32
CA SER A 49 -16.72 6.47 3.08
C SER A 49 -16.19 7.65 2.28
N PHE A 50 -15.24 7.34 1.38
CA PHE A 50 -14.60 8.29 0.48
C PHE A 50 -14.81 7.83 -0.95
N SER A 51 -15.18 8.76 -1.83
CA SER A 51 -15.35 8.52 -3.26
C SER A 51 -14.49 9.47 -4.08
N TYR A 52 -13.96 8.99 -5.20
CA TYR A 52 -13.26 9.76 -6.21
C TYR A 52 -13.97 9.54 -7.54
N GLU A 53 -14.42 10.61 -8.20
CA GLU A 53 -15.18 10.51 -9.47
C GLU A 53 -16.36 9.50 -9.37
N ASP A 54 -17.13 9.59 -8.28
CA ASP A 54 -18.25 8.69 -7.96
C ASP A 54 -17.89 7.21 -7.75
N ILE A 55 -16.60 6.87 -7.69
CA ILE A 55 -16.09 5.54 -7.37
C ILE A 55 -15.74 5.47 -5.88
N LEU A 56 -16.36 4.55 -5.16
CA LEU A 56 -16.05 4.25 -3.77
C LEU A 56 -14.60 3.73 -3.65
N LEU A 57 -13.78 4.42 -2.87
CA LEU A 57 -12.40 4.04 -2.65
C LEU A 57 -12.30 2.84 -1.70
N LYS A 58 -11.39 1.91 -2.04
CA LYS A 58 -11.07 0.74 -1.20
C LYS A 58 -10.23 1.16 0.01
N ASN A 59 -10.27 0.36 1.07
CA ASN A 59 -9.42 0.52 2.26
C ASN A 59 -7.99 0.05 2.01
N LEU A 60 -7.29 0.78 1.15
CA LEU A 60 -5.89 0.58 0.83
C LEU A 60 -5.07 1.79 1.34
N PRO A 61 -3.74 1.65 1.47
CA PRO A 61 -2.90 2.79 1.83
C PRO A 61 -3.11 3.97 0.88
N ILE A 62 -3.14 5.19 1.42
CA ILE A 62 -3.47 6.41 0.66
C ILE A 62 -2.49 6.61 -0.50
N GLY A 63 -1.21 6.36 -0.25
CA GLY A 63 -0.17 6.42 -1.28
C GLY A 63 -0.42 5.47 -2.44
N LEU A 64 -0.84 4.24 -2.16
CA LEU A 64 -1.16 3.26 -3.19
C LEU A 64 -2.38 3.70 -4.01
N LEU A 65 -3.42 4.18 -3.35
CA LEU A 65 -4.59 4.70 -4.06
C LEU A 65 -4.19 5.88 -4.96
N CYS A 66 -3.39 6.82 -4.47
CA CYS A 66 -2.89 7.92 -5.30
C CYS A 66 -2.09 7.44 -6.52
N ASP A 67 -1.26 6.40 -6.36
CA ASP A 67 -0.46 5.83 -7.45
C ASP A 67 -1.31 5.05 -8.48
N LEU A 68 -2.47 4.54 -8.07
CA LEU A 68 -3.44 3.85 -8.91
C LEU A 68 -4.36 4.83 -9.67
N TYR A 69 -4.92 5.81 -8.97
CA TYR A 69 -5.91 6.75 -9.51
C TYR A 69 -5.28 7.95 -10.21
N ARG A 70 -4.05 8.33 -9.84
CA ARG A 70 -3.31 9.48 -10.42
C ARG A 70 -4.13 10.76 -10.53
N PRO A 71 -4.76 11.19 -9.43
CA PRO A 71 -5.57 12.40 -9.44
C PRO A 71 -4.72 13.65 -9.67
N GLU A 72 -5.33 14.70 -10.18
CA GLU A 72 -4.75 16.04 -10.05
C GLU A 72 -4.70 16.44 -8.57
N LEU A 73 -3.59 17.07 -8.17
CA LEU A 73 -3.40 17.54 -6.81
C LEU A 73 -3.86 19.00 -6.66
N PRO A 74 -4.52 19.37 -5.54
CA PRO A 74 -4.89 18.52 -4.40
C PRO A 74 -5.97 17.49 -4.75
N TRP A 75 -5.81 16.26 -4.25
CA TRP A 75 -6.70 15.15 -4.60
C TRP A 75 -8.11 15.40 -4.06
N ARG A 76 -9.06 15.58 -4.97
CA ARG A 76 -10.46 15.91 -4.67
C ARG A 76 -11.26 14.67 -4.32
N LEU A 77 -11.71 14.56 -3.08
CA LEU A 77 -12.51 13.43 -2.58
C LEU A 77 -13.87 13.90 -2.09
N THR A 78 -14.89 13.09 -2.33
CA THR A 78 -16.24 13.31 -1.82
C THR A 78 -16.54 12.33 -0.69
N LEU A 79 -17.02 12.84 0.45
CA LEU A 79 -17.50 12.03 1.55
C LEU A 79 -18.92 11.53 1.30
N GLY A 80 -19.19 10.30 1.74
CA GLY A 80 -20.51 9.71 1.64
C GLY A 80 -20.76 8.64 2.69
N ASN A 81 -21.91 7.97 2.55
CA ASN A 81 -22.41 6.93 3.44
C ASN A 81 -22.29 5.55 2.78
N GLY A 82 -21.09 5.00 2.81
CA GLY A 82 -20.75 3.68 2.30
C GLY A 82 -20.61 2.64 3.42
N PRO A 83 -20.25 1.40 3.07
CA PRO A 83 -19.96 0.35 4.04
C PRO A 83 -18.84 0.79 5.00
N LEU A 84 -19.11 0.72 6.30
CA LEU A 84 -18.12 0.98 7.33
C LEU A 84 -17.29 -0.28 7.55
N PHE A 85 -15.98 -0.15 7.39
CA PHE A 85 -15.03 -1.22 7.67
C PHE A 85 -14.14 -0.82 8.83
N ASP A 86 -13.83 -1.79 9.69
CA ASP A 86 -12.83 -1.59 10.72
C ASP A 86 -11.42 -1.59 10.07
N ILE A 87 -10.84 -0.39 9.99
CA ILE A 87 -9.52 -0.20 9.39
C ILE A 87 -8.41 -0.80 10.26
N HIS A 88 -8.59 -0.87 11.58
CA HIS A 88 -7.65 -1.51 12.48
C HIS A 88 -7.58 -3.01 12.21
N ASP A 89 -8.73 -3.68 12.09
CA ASP A 89 -8.76 -5.11 11.79
C ASP A 89 -8.21 -5.42 10.39
N THR A 90 -8.54 -4.57 9.40
CA THR A 90 -7.99 -4.68 8.03
C THR A 90 -6.46 -4.58 8.02
N TYR A 91 -5.91 -3.63 8.78
CA TYR A 91 -4.47 -3.44 8.94
C TYR A 91 -3.82 -4.64 9.63
N ILE A 92 -4.34 -5.08 10.78
CA ILE A 92 -3.78 -6.22 11.54
C ILE A 92 -3.83 -7.51 10.72
N ASN A 93 -4.90 -7.74 9.96
CA ASN A 93 -4.98 -8.88 9.06
C ASN A 93 -3.90 -8.80 7.95
N SER A 94 -3.69 -7.62 7.37
CA SER A 94 -2.63 -7.42 6.38
C SER A 94 -1.23 -7.68 6.97
N VAL A 95 -0.95 -7.23 8.20
CA VAL A 95 0.31 -7.51 8.90
C VAL A 95 0.51 -9.01 9.13
N LYS A 96 -0.54 -9.73 9.53
CA LYS A 96 -0.51 -11.19 9.72
C LYS A 96 -0.21 -11.94 8.43
N GLU A 97 -0.85 -11.55 7.34
CA GLU A 97 -0.58 -12.15 6.04
C GLU A 97 0.86 -11.87 5.59
N ALA A 98 1.37 -10.66 5.77
CA ALA A 98 2.76 -10.33 5.45
C ALA A 98 3.75 -11.18 6.27
N ASP A 99 3.48 -11.36 7.58
CA ASP A 99 4.30 -12.19 8.46
C ASP A 99 4.28 -13.67 8.03
N PHE A 100 3.10 -14.16 7.64
CA PHE A 100 2.95 -15.49 7.10
C PHE A 100 3.74 -15.70 5.81
N ILE A 101 3.73 -14.72 4.90
CA ILE A 101 4.52 -14.81 3.65
C ILE A 101 6.02 -14.84 3.93
N ARG A 102 6.51 -14.00 4.85
CA ARG A 102 7.93 -13.97 5.23
C ARG A 102 8.39 -15.26 5.89
N ASN A 103 7.59 -15.81 6.81
CA ASN A 103 8.06 -16.83 7.75
C ASN A 103 7.42 -18.22 7.57
N GLY A 104 6.34 -18.30 6.79
CA GLY A 104 5.47 -19.49 6.69
C GLY A 104 4.52 -19.65 7.88
N THR A 105 4.50 -18.66 8.79
CA THR A 105 3.64 -18.63 9.97
C THR A 105 3.42 -17.18 10.41
N ALA A 106 2.24 -16.86 10.94
CA ALA A 106 1.95 -15.56 11.54
C ALA A 106 2.23 -15.52 13.05
N LYS A 107 2.97 -16.51 13.57
CA LYS A 107 3.26 -16.62 15.02
C LYS A 107 3.95 -15.38 15.57
N GLY A 108 4.81 -14.71 14.78
CA GLY A 108 5.53 -13.52 15.22
C GLY A 108 4.57 -12.44 15.71
N ILE A 109 3.65 -12.01 14.85
CA ILE A 109 2.60 -11.03 15.19
C ILE A 109 1.56 -11.59 16.17
N MET A 110 1.19 -12.88 16.06
CA MET A 110 0.17 -13.48 16.93
C MET A 110 0.64 -13.69 18.37
N SER A 111 1.94 -13.82 18.61
CA SER A 111 2.52 -13.93 19.96
C SER A 111 2.96 -12.59 20.55
N MET A 112 2.70 -11.47 19.85
CA MET A 112 3.02 -10.15 20.38
C MET A 112 2.16 -9.84 21.59
N SER A 113 2.74 -9.13 22.55
CA SER A 113 1.99 -8.59 23.67
C SER A 113 0.96 -7.56 23.20
N LYS A 114 -0.09 -7.36 23.98
CA LYS A 114 -1.14 -6.37 23.68
C LYS A 114 -0.57 -4.96 23.57
N GLU A 115 0.44 -4.66 24.40
CA GLU A 115 1.14 -3.38 24.40
C GLU A 115 1.83 -3.17 23.06
N ASN A 116 2.56 -4.17 22.56
CA ASN A 116 3.29 -4.04 21.29
C ASN A 116 2.35 -3.99 20.07
N SER A 117 1.25 -4.76 20.05
CA SER A 117 0.28 -4.70 18.95
C SER A 117 -0.47 -3.37 18.92
N THR A 118 -0.83 -2.84 20.08
CA THR A 118 -1.43 -1.50 20.20
C THR A 118 -0.44 -0.42 19.78
N ALA A 119 0.82 -0.50 20.23
CA ALA A 119 1.87 0.44 19.83
C ALA A 119 2.15 0.41 18.33
N LEU A 120 2.10 -0.79 17.71
CA LEU A 120 2.23 -0.93 16.27
C LEU A 120 1.12 -0.16 15.54
N TRP A 121 -0.13 -0.29 15.96
CA TRP A 121 -1.23 0.44 15.35
C TRP A 121 -1.15 1.95 15.59
N ASN A 122 -0.92 2.37 16.83
CA ASN A 122 -0.81 3.79 17.17
C ASN A 122 0.31 4.47 16.38
N SER A 123 1.44 3.77 16.15
CA SER A 123 2.53 4.30 15.32
C SER A 123 2.09 4.68 13.90
N VAL A 124 1.10 4.00 13.33
CA VAL A 124 0.53 4.31 12.01
C VAL A 124 -0.46 5.48 12.10
N GLN A 125 -1.26 5.55 13.16
CA GLN A 125 -2.18 6.66 13.39
C GLN A 125 -1.45 7.98 13.59
N ASP A 126 -0.37 7.94 14.37
CA ASP A 126 0.44 9.11 14.74
C ASP A 126 1.56 9.42 13.74
N ASN A 127 1.71 8.57 12.70
CA ASN A 127 2.81 8.64 11.72
C ASN A 127 4.21 8.65 12.37
N ASP A 128 4.39 7.88 13.45
CA ASP A 128 5.64 7.74 14.19
C ASP A 128 6.48 6.56 13.67
N LEU A 129 7.40 6.87 12.77
CA LEU A 129 8.35 5.90 12.22
C LEU A 129 9.22 5.26 13.32
N GLY A 130 9.64 6.02 14.33
CA GLY A 130 10.54 5.53 15.37
C GLY A 130 9.88 4.46 16.23
N ALA A 131 8.62 4.68 16.61
CA ALA A 131 7.81 3.68 17.29
C ALA A 131 7.54 2.47 16.39
N HIS A 132 7.24 2.71 15.11
CA HIS A 132 6.94 1.64 14.16
C HIS A 132 8.14 0.71 13.93
N LEU A 133 9.34 1.25 13.75
CA LEU A 133 10.57 0.47 13.50
C LEU A 133 10.97 -0.39 14.70
N LYS A 134 10.78 0.12 15.92
CA LYS A 134 11.05 -0.66 17.14
C LYS A 134 10.26 -1.97 17.13
N ILE A 135 8.99 -1.91 16.74
CA ILE A 135 8.11 -3.08 16.74
C ILE A 135 8.32 -3.95 15.49
N THR A 136 8.39 -3.35 14.31
CA THR A 136 8.55 -4.11 13.05
C THR A 136 9.91 -4.78 12.91
N SER A 137 10.97 -4.27 13.57
CA SER A 137 12.27 -4.94 13.61
C SER A 137 12.20 -6.37 14.18
N ILE A 138 11.25 -6.62 15.10
CA ILE A 138 10.98 -7.95 15.67
C ILE A 138 10.37 -8.88 14.61
N LEU A 139 9.49 -8.34 13.75
CA LEU A 139 8.83 -9.09 12.67
C LEU A 139 9.73 -9.32 11.45
N LEU A 140 10.68 -8.41 11.21
CA LEU A 140 11.59 -8.45 10.06
C LEU A 140 12.86 -9.29 10.29
N ASN A 141 13.23 -9.54 11.55
CA ASN A 141 14.43 -10.29 11.91
C ASN A 141 14.15 -11.51 12.80
N PRO A 142 13.23 -12.42 12.41
CA PRO A 142 13.05 -13.66 13.12
C PRO A 142 14.28 -14.58 12.95
N PRO A 143 14.48 -15.57 13.84
CA PRO A 143 15.55 -16.55 13.72
C PRO A 143 15.37 -17.51 12.54
N THR A 144 14.22 -17.43 11.84
CA THR A 144 13.92 -18.25 10.67
C THR A 144 14.33 -17.54 9.38
N PRO A 145 14.85 -18.28 8.38
CA PRO A 145 15.18 -17.69 7.09
C PRO A 145 13.92 -17.17 6.39
N LEU A 146 14.08 -16.05 5.68
CA LEU A 146 13.04 -15.45 4.84
C LEU A 146 12.60 -16.45 3.76
N ARG A 147 11.31 -16.80 3.75
CA ARG A 147 10.72 -17.73 2.77
C ARG A 147 10.32 -17.03 1.48
N ASN A 148 9.51 -15.98 1.59
CA ASN A 148 9.00 -15.23 0.45
C ASN A 148 8.89 -13.74 0.76
N ILE A 149 8.88 -12.93 -0.29
CA ILE A 149 8.69 -11.48 -0.24
C ILE A 149 7.19 -11.16 -0.26
N PRO A 150 6.65 -10.39 0.72
CA PRO A 150 5.29 -9.87 0.68
C PRO A 150 5.14 -8.84 -0.43
N LEU A 151 4.61 -9.28 -1.57
CA LEU A 151 4.45 -8.48 -2.76
C LEU A 151 3.02 -8.58 -3.29
N ARG A 152 2.37 -7.42 -3.51
CA ARG A 152 1.09 -7.30 -4.22
C ARG A 152 1.26 -6.38 -5.40
N ILE A 153 0.82 -6.83 -6.57
CA ILE A 153 0.86 -6.08 -7.82
C ILE A 153 -0.58 -5.70 -8.18
N TYR A 154 -0.83 -4.41 -8.32
CA TYR A 154 -2.12 -3.82 -8.61
C TYR A 154 -2.13 -3.35 -10.05
N ILE A 155 -3.03 -3.93 -10.84
CA ILE A 155 -3.20 -3.62 -12.25
C ILE A 155 -4.54 -2.89 -12.39
N PRO A 156 -4.55 -1.59 -12.76
CA PRO A 156 -5.79 -0.90 -13.08
C PRO A 156 -6.43 -1.55 -14.32
N ALA A 157 -7.76 -1.65 -14.36
CA ALA A 157 -8.43 -2.21 -15.52
C ALA A 157 -8.34 -1.28 -16.74
N SER A 158 -8.45 -1.88 -17.92
CA SER A 158 -8.39 -1.19 -19.22
C SER A 158 -9.44 -0.07 -19.31
N PRO A 159 -9.14 1.06 -19.96
CA PRO A 159 -10.06 2.19 -20.17
C PRO A 159 -11.31 1.88 -21.00
N THR A 160 -11.46 0.66 -21.50
CA THR A 160 -12.62 0.22 -22.32
C THR A 160 -13.88 -0.09 -21.50
N SER A 161 -13.81 -0.15 -20.17
CA SER A 161 -15.00 -0.17 -19.32
C SER A 161 -15.47 1.25 -19.01
N SER A 162 -16.79 1.48 -19.02
CA SER A 162 -17.42 2.76 -18.66
C SER A 162 -17.05 3.29 -17.26
N SER A 163 -16.32 2.51 -16.47
CA SER A 163 -15.48 2.94 -15.35
C SER A 163 -14.18 2.11 -15.37
N PRO A 164 -13.04 2.66 -15.82
CA PRO A 164 -11.75 1.94 -15.91
C PRO A 164 -11.21 1.50 -14.54
N LEU A 165 -11.63 2.19 -13.48
CA LEU A 165 -11.05 2.09 -12.14
C LEU A 165 -11.93 1.29 -11.16
N ALA A 166 -13.14 0.88 -11.58
CA ALA A 166 -14.03 0.05 -10.76
C ALA A 166 -13.49 -1.36 -10.51
N SER A 167 -12.58 -1.87 -11.36
CA SER A 167 -12.04 -3.24 -11.27
C SER A 167 -10.51 -3.29 -11.22
N ILE A 168 -9.92 -2.89 -10.09
CA ILE A 168 -8.49 -3.12 -9.84
C ILE A 168 -8.22 -4.63 -9.68
N LYS A 169 -7.38 -5.20 -10.56
CA LYS A 169 -6.92 -6.59 -10.45
C LYS A 169 -5.70 -6.65 -9.53
N ILE A 170 -5.76 -7.51 -8.52
CA ILE A 170 -4.66 -7.74 -7.57
C ILE A 170 -4.01 -9.08 -7.89
N VAL A 171 -2.70 -9.08 -8.11
CA VAL A 171 -1.89 -10.27 -8.35
C VAL A 171 -0.94 -10.45 -7.17
N GLN A 172 -1.01 -11.62 -6.55
CA GLN A 172 -0.18 -12.01 -5.41
C GLN A 172 0.28 -13.45 -5.63
N THR A 173 1.59 -13.67 -5.66
CA THR A 173 2.21 -14.99 -5.80
C THR A 173 3.34 -15.13 -4.78
N LEU A 174 3.77 -16.37 -4.52
CA LEU A 174 4.94 -16.62 -3.68
C LEU A 174 6.21 -16.28 -4.45
N VAL A 175 6.91 -15.23 -4.02
CA VAL A 175 8.17 -14.79 -4.62
C VAL A 175 9.31 -15.08 -3.65
N PRO A 176 10.19 -16.05 -3.93
CA PRO A 176 11.32 -16.34 -3.06
C PRO A 176 12.35 -15.19 -3.09
N PRO A 177 13.11 -14.97 -2.00
CA PRO A 177 14.13 -13.92 -1.93
C PRO A 177 15.34 -14.19 -2.84
N ARG A 178 15.50 -15.43 -3.30
CA ARG A 178 16.54 -15.84 -4.25
C ARG A 178 15.92 -16.46 -5.49
N ALA A 179 16.51 -16.16 -6.64
CA ALA A 179 16.17 -16.79 -7.90
C ALA A 179 16.68 -18.24 -7.95
N SER A 180 16.24 -19.00 -8.95
CA SER A 180 16.61 -20.43 -9.10
C SER A 180 18.11 -20.65 -9.32
N ASN A 181 18.83 -19.65 -9.81
CA ASN A 181 20.29 -19.65 -9.95
C ASN A 181 21.04 -19.33 -8.64
N GLY A 182 20.32 -19.09 -7.54
CA GLY A 182 20.88 -18.75 -6.23
C GLY A 182 21.20 -17.27 -6.03
N GLU A 183 21.06 -16.43 -7.06
CA GLU A 183 21.25 -14.98 -6.95
C GLU A 183 20.09 -14.32 -6.21
N ALA A 184 20.32 -13.10 -5.70
CA ALA A 184 19.27 -12.30 -5.09
C ALA A 184 18.15 -12.03 -6.11
N GLN A 185 16.90 -12.23 -5.70
CA GLN A 185 15.75 -11.95 -6.56
C GLN A 185 15.63 -10.45 -6.76
N THR A 186 15.60 -10.03 -8.03
CA THR A 186 15.36 -8.62 -8.41
C THR A 186 13.88 -8.38 -8.69
N LEU A 187 13.47 -7.12 -8.68
CA LEU A 187 12.11 -6.77 -9.06
C LEU A 187 11.78 -7.22 -10.50
N GLY A 188 12.69 -6.97 -11.45
CA GLY A 188 12.49 -7.32 -12.85
C GLY A 188 12.39 -8.82 -13.11
N SER A 189 13.20 -9.63 -12.43
CA SER A 189 13.10 -11.09 -12.53
C SER A 189 11.79 -11.63 -11.94
N ALA A 190 11.34 -11.06 -10.81
CA ALA A 190 10.06 -11.42 -10.21
C ALA A 190 8.87 -11.01 -11.09
N LEU A 191 8.83 -9.76 -11.57
CA LEU A 191 7.75 -9.27 -12.45
C LEU A 191 7.66 -10.06 -13.75
N ASN A 192 8.79 -10.36 -14.38
CA ASN A 192 8.85 -11.21 -15.58
C ASN A 192 8.32 -12.62 -15.32
N SER A 193 8.58 -13.19 -14.14
CA SER A 193 8.07 -14.51 -13.76
C SER A 193 6.56 -14.50 -13.48
N VAL A 194 6.04 -13.44 -12.86
CA VAL A 194 4.64 -13.38 -12.39
C VAL A 194 3.70 -12.87 -13.49
N LEU A 195 4.15 -11.91 -14.30
CA LEU A 195 3.38 -11.21 -15.33
C LEU A 195 4.21 -11.02 -16.62
N PRO A 196 4.62 -12.11 -17.30
CA PRO A 196 5.51 -12.04 -18.45
C PRO A 196 4.97 -11.19 -19.63
N SER A 197 3.65 -11.09 -19.78
CA SER A 197 3.04 -10.28 -20.84
C SER A 197 3.17 -8.77 -20.61
N LEU A 198 3.13 -8.32 -19.35
CA LEU A 198 3.32 -6.92 -18.98
C LEU A 198 4.80 -6.57 -18.75
N PHE A 199 5.61 -7.58 -18.40
CA PHE A 199 7.02 -7.41 -18.11
C PHE A 199 7.86 -8.43 -18.88
N PRO A 200 7.96 -8.32 -20.22
CA PRO A 200 8.70 -9.28 -21.05
C PRO A 200 10.21 -9.22 -20.85
N SER A 201 10.75 -8.09 -20.40
CA SER A 201 12.17 -7.92 -20.05
C SER A 201 12.36 -7.96 -18.53
N ARG A 202 13.51 -8.50 -18.09
CA ARG A 202 13.95 -8.48 -16.68
C ARG A 202 14.77 -7.24 -16.34
N ARG A 203 15.17 -6.45 -17.34
CA ARG A 203 16.11 -5.34 -17.18
C ARG A 203 15.47 -3.98 -17.41
N ASP A 204 14.49 -3.93 -18.29
CA ASP A 204 13.93 -2.69 -18.82
C ASP A 204 12.39 -2.75 -18.80
N ALA A 205 11.76 -1.62 -18.49
CA ALA A 205 10.34 -1.44 -18.62
C ALA A 205 9.99 -1.22 -20.11
N LEU A 206 9.33 -2.19 -20.73
CA LEU A 206 8.97 -2.14 -22.15
C LEU A 206 7.48 -1.87 -22.39
N VAL A 207 6.62 -2.48 -21.58
CA VAL A 207 5.15 -2.39 -21.72
C VAL A 207 4.54 -1.68 -20.53
N ALA A 208 5.14 -1.84 -19.35
CA ALA A 208 4.64 -1.27 -18.12
C ALA A 208 5.77 -0.87 -17.16
N GLU A 209 5.52 0.14 -16.34
CA GLU A 209 6.39 0.58 -15.24
C GLU A 209 5.79 0.17 -13.88
N PRO A 210 6.60 -0.40 -12.98
CA PRO A 210 6.19 -0.64 -11.59
C PRO A 210 6.39 0.62 -10.76
N ILE A 211 5.31 1.12 -10.16
CA ILE A 211 5.30 2.30 -9.30
C ILE A 211 5.18 1.88 -7.83
N LEU A 212 6.02 2.47 -6.97
CA LEU A 212 5.98 2.32 -5.51
C LEU A 212 6.19 3.69 -4.86
N HIS A 213 5.29 4.09 -3.95
CA HIS A 213 5.33 5.40 -3.27
C HIS A 213 5.44 6.59 -4.24
N GLY A 214 4.79 6.50 -5.40
CA GLY A 214 4.76 7.54 -6.43
C GLY A 214 6.00 7.60 -7.34
N ALA A 215 6.92 6.64 -7.25
CA ALA A 215 8.12 6.59 -8.09
C ALA A 215 8.26 5.26 -8.83
N VAL A 216 8.84 5.30 -10.04
CA VAL A 216 9.19 4.10 -10.81
C VAL A 216 10.29 3.34 -10.07
N VAL A 217 10.10 2.03 -9.89
CA VAL A 217 11.08 1.18 -9.22
C VAL A 217 12.02 0.55 -10.25
N PRO A 218 13.35 0.66 -10.10
CA PRO A 218 14.30 0.04 -11.01
C PRO A 218 14.18 -1.49 -11.01
N PHE A 219 14.20 -2.10 -12.19
CA PHE A 219 14.08 -3.56 -12.34
C PHE A 219 15.23 -4.32 -11.67
N LYS A 220 16.39 -3.70 -11.56
CA LYS A 220 17.58 -4.26 -10.90
C LYS A 220 17.51 -4.21 -9.37
N ALA A 221 16.51 -3.53 -8.80
CA ALA A 221 16.39 -3.39 -7.35
C ALA A 221 16.21 -4.78 -6.70
N PRO A 222 17.06 -5.16 -5.71
CA PRO A 222 16.87 -6.37 -4.94
C PRO A 222 15.55 -6.32 -4.17
N LEU A 223 14.72 -7.36 -4.27
CA LEU A 223 13.40 -7.37 -3.64
C LEU A 223 13.47 -7.43 -2.11
N GLU A 224 14.49 -8.08 -1.55
CA GLU A 224 14.67 -8.10 -0.09
C GLU A 224 14.95 -6.70 0.47
N ASP A 225 15.80 -5.92 -0.22
CA ASP A 225 16.09 -4.53 0.18
C ASP A 225 14.83 -3.66 0.05
N LEU A 226 14.07 -3.81 -1.05
CA LEU A 226 12.78 -3.13 -1.21
C LEU A 226 11.79 -3.50 -0.10
N MET A 227 11.73 -4.77 0.30
CA MET A 227 10.86 -5.22 1.40
C MET A 227 11.27 -4.53 2.72
N ARG A 228 12.56 -4.46 3.02
CA ARG A 228 13.06 -3.87 4.27
C ARG A 228 12.89 -2.36 4.29
N GLU A 229 13.15 -1.68 3.17
CA GLU A 229 13.27 -0.22 3.13
C GLU A 229 12.04 0.52 2.61
N ALA A 230 11.18 -0.16 1.84
CA ALA A 230 10.10 0.49 1.09
C ALA A 230 8.72 -0.19 1.22
N SER A 231 8.56 -1.17 2.11
CA SER A 231 7.22 -1.67 2.44
C SER A 231 6.35 -0.59 3.06
N TYR A 232 5.04 -0.70 2.87
CA TYR A 232 4.06 0.07 3.63
C TYR A 232 4.04 -0.39 5.09
N ALA A 233 3.32 0.36 5.94
CA ALA A 233 3.25 0.07 7.38
C ALA A 233 2.68 -1.33 7.69
N ASP A 234 1.88 -1.91 6.79
CA ASP A 234 1.36 -3.27 6.91
C ASP A 234 2.38 -4.37 6.53
N GLY A 235 3.60 -3.98 6.14
CA GLY A 235 4.69 -4.89 5.81
C GLY A 235 4.63 -5.47 4.39
N TRP A 236 3.77 -4.91 3.52
CA TRP A 236 3.67 -5.29 2.11
C TRP A 236 4.37 -4.28 1.19
N ILE A 237 4.97 -4.80 0.12
CA ILE A 237 5.29 -4.00 -1.06
C ILE A 237 4.02 -3.95 -1.92
N HIS A 238 3.36 -2.80 -1.99
CA HIS A 238 2.21 -2.57 -2.86
C HIS A 238 2.66 -1.86 -4.14
N LEU A 239 2.76 -2.59 -5.25
CA LEU A 239 3.16 -2.05 -6.56
C LEU A 239 1.96 -1.70 -7.42
N SER A 240 1.87 -0.46 -7.88
CA SER A 240 0.94 -0.06 -8.93
C SER A 240 1.59 -0.27 -10.30
N VAL A 241 0.85 -0.81 -11.27
CA VAL A 241 1.34 -0.97 -12.65
C VAL A 241 0.85 0.19 -13.51
N LEU A 242 1.80 0.89 -14.14
CA LEU A 242 1.54 1.86 -15.20
C LEU A 242 1.76 1.21 -16.56
N LEU A 243 0.79 1.27 -17.47
CA LEU A 243 1.06 0.97 -18.87
C LEU A 243 1.84 2.13 -19.52
N ILE A 244 2.89 1.81 -20.25
CA ILE A 244 3.60 2.79 -21.07
C ILE A 244 2.76 2.96 -22.34
N ASP A 245 2.24 4.16 -22.57
CA ASP A 245 1.55 4.47 -23.82
C ASP A 245 2.57 4.33 -24.97
N ALA A 246 2.21 3.52 -25.98
CA ALA A 246 3.01 3.31 -27.19
C ALA A 246 2.78 4.43 -28.20
#